data_AF-A0A2G5V732-F1
#
_entry.id   AF-A0A2G5V732-F1
#
_cell.length_a   1.000
_cell.length_b   1.000
_cell.length_c   1.000
_cell.angle_alpha   90.00
_cell.angle_beta   90.00
_cell.angle_gamma   90.00
#
_symmetry.space_group_name_H-M   'P 1'
#
loop_
_entity.id
_entity.type
_entity.pdbx_description
1 polymer ?
#
loop_
_entity_poly.entity_id
_entity_poly.type
_entity_poly.pdbx_seq_one_letter_code
_entity_poly.pdbx_strand_id
1 'polypeptide(L)'
;MAKNEEGGADTRENSKTESPLNKNEILEKLKMLVAKTEKIENSQKRNFEEIAEKLQSMEESIPKFFRSNEDAQKNERSFKLVDGNLTVEAKVEITETAGLGKENFRKFDKSEKDFSDCILVVEDYEFYILKMYLAAHSPFFKTLFFGNFSESSQYEIRLNGIEPEDFQCFLQVLYGESAIDDSTVEGILLVADMYDSVTAIRRCEDYLLNESKMEFKKKLQISTQYRFEKLKNQCLSKINTIDDVRKFLPGDLSDLDSLILLTLFQKCVSSQ
;
A
#
# COMPACT_ATOMS: atom_id res chain seq x y z
N MET A 1 53.06 -38.58 -38.62
CA MET A 1 52.93 -37.64 -37.49
C MET A 1 51.57 -36.96 -37.63
N ALA A 2 50.60 -36.96 -36.73
CA ALA A 2 50.31 -37.71 -35.51
C ALA A 2 48.77 -37.56 -35.31
N LYS A 3 48.10 -38.58 -34.78
CA LYS A 3 46.74 -38.49 -34.22
C LYS A 3 46.84 -38.31 -32.69
N ASN A 4 45.90 -37.58 -32.08
CA ASN A 4 45.06 -38.00 -30.93
C ASN A 4 44.56 -36.81 -30.08
N GLU A 5 43.39 -37.07 -29.49
CA GLU A 5 42.50 -36.27 -28.64
C GLU A 5 43.01 -36.04 -27.20
N GLU A 6 42.53 -34.99 -26.53
CA GLU A 6 41.70 -35.02 -25.28
C GLU A 6 41.89 -33.78 -24.36
N GLY A 7 40.76 -33.31 -23.80
CA GLY A 7 40.62 -32.56 -22.54
C GLY A 7 40.92 -31.05 -22.59
N GLY A 8 40.12 -30.11 -22.06
CA GLY A 8 39.05 -30.15 -21.07
C GLY A 8 39.23 -28.97 -20.11
N ALA A 9 38.17 -28.16 -19.92
CA ALA A 9 38.01 -27.04 -18.95
C ALA A 9 38.95 -25.82 -19.15
N ASP A 10 38.57 -24.57 -18.91
CA ASP A 10 37.77 -24.07 -17.80
C ASP A 10 37.23 -22.66 -18.12
N THR A 11 35.92 -22.50 -17.93
CA THR A 11 35.16 -21.26 -17.98
C THR A 11 35.36 -20.54 -16.65
N ARG A 12 36.14 -19.45 -16.61
CA ARG A 12 36.14 -18.57 -15.44
C ARG A 12 34.90 -17.69 -15.43
N GLU A 13 33.83 -18.22 -14.84
CA GLU A 13 32.78 -17.45 -14.19
C GLU A 13 33.41 -16.55 -13.13
N ASN A 14 33.25 -15.24 -13.27
CA ASN A 14 33.60 -14.28 -12.23
C ASN A 14 32.39 -14.16 -11.29
N SER A 15 32.20 -15.14 -10.41
CA SER A 15 31.25 -15.06 -9.32
C SER A 15 31.80 -14.10 -8.27
N LYS A 16 31.28 -12.87 -8.28
CA LYS A 16 31.32 -12.01 -7.08
C LYS A 16 30.34 -12.61 -6.08
N THR A 17 30.81 -13.57 -5.30
CA THR A 17 30.17 -14.00 -4.06
C THR A 17 30.17 -12.81 -3.11
N GLU A 18 29.00 -12.19 -2.94
CA GLU A 18 28.75 -11.32 -1.78
C GLU A 18 29.08 -12.11 -0.51
N SER A 19 29.98 -11.55 0.30
CA SER A 19 30.33 -12.11 1.60
C SER A 19 29.08 -12.17 2.49
N PRO A 20 28.85 -13.27 3.24
CA PRO A 20 27.73 -13.34 4.16
C PRO A 20 27.87 -12.24 5.21
N LEU A 21 26.81 -11.41 5.36
CA LEU A 21 26.74 -10.33 6.33
C LEU A 21 27.25 -10.81 7.71
N ASN A 22 28.27 -10.16 8.24
CA ASN A 22 28.91 -10.55 9.49
C ASN A 22 27.86 -10.51 10.63
N LYS A 23 27.75 -11.58 11.43
CA LYS A 23 26.81 -11.67 12.57
C LYS A 23 26.89 -10.44 13.49
N ASN A 24 28.07 -9.85 13.64
CA ASN A 24 28.27 -8.65 14.46
C ASN A 24 27.62 -7.40 13.82
N GLU A 25 27.62 -7.30 12.50
CA GLU A 25 26.97 -6.19 11.77
C GLU A 25 25.44 -6.30 11.83
N ILE A 26 24.90 -7.52 11.75
CA ILE A 26 23.47 -7.81 11.96
C ILE A 26 23.06 -7.42 13.39
N LEU A 27 23.88 -7.77 14.39
CA LEU A 27 23.61 -7.46 15.79
C LEU A 27 23.57 -5.94 16.07
N GLU A 28 24.47 -5.18 15.46
CA GLU A 28 24.47 -3.71 15.58
C GLU A 28 23.27 -3.07 14.88
N LYS A 29 22.87 -3.55 13.69
CA LYS A 29 21.65 -3.11 13.01
C LYS A 29 20.39 -3.41 13.85
N LEU A 30 20.33 -4.57 14.50
CA LEU A 30 19.24 -4.94 15.40
C LEU A 30 19.17 -4.03 16.64
N LYS A 31 20.31 -3.73 17.30
CA LYS A 31 20.34 -2.79 18.43
C LYS A 31 19.87 -1.39 18.03
N MET A 32 20.28 -0.91 16.85
CA MET A 32 19.86 0.37 16.31
C MET A 32 18.35 0.41 16.01
N LEU A 33 17.79 -0.69 15.50
CA LEU A 33 16.35 -0.84 15.29
C LEU A 33 15.58 -0.84 16.61
N VAL A 34 16.05 -1.60 17.62
CA VAL A 34 15.44 -1.65 18.95
C VAL A 34 15.45 -0.26 19.62
N ALA A 35 16.58 0.46 19.54
CA ALA A 35 16.67 1.81 20.08
C ALA A 35 15.78 2.83 19.34
N LYS A 36 15.56 2.64 18.03
CA LYS A 36 14.60 3.45 17.26
C LYS A 36 13.15 3.12 17.65
N THR A 37 12.79 1.85 17.79
CA THR A 37 11.44 1.44 18.22
C THR A 37 11.13 1.92 19.63
N GLU A 38 12.07 1.82 20.57
CA GLU A 38 11.92 2.35 21.93
C GLU A 38 11.76 3.88 21.93
N LYS A 39 12.48 4.61 21.06
CA LYS A 39 12.30 6.06 20.91
C LYS A 39 10.93 6.42 20.37
N ILE A 40 10.42 5.66 19.39
CA ILE A 40 9.08 5.85 18.82
C ILE A 40 8.01 5.58 19.88
N GLU A 41 8.09 4.45 20.58
CA GLU A 41 7.14 4.07 21.63
C GLU A 41 7.11 5.11 22.75
N ASN A 42 8.28 5.59 23.20
CA ASN A 42 8.38 6.65 24.20
C ASN A 42 7.91 8.01 23.69
N SER A 43 8.04 8.30 22.38
CA SER A 43 7.51 9.54 21.79
C SER A 43 5.99 9.49 21.70
N GLN A 44 5.42 8.36 21.29
CA GLN A 44 3.97 8.18 21.23
C GLN A 44 3.35 8.22 22.62
N LYS A 45 3.94 7.52 23.59
CA LYS A 45 3.51 7.56 24.98
C LYS A 45 3.47 8.98 25.54
N ARG A 46 4.52 9.78 25.28
CA ARG A 46 4.57 11.20 25.67
C ARG A 46 3.47 12.03 25.02
N ASN A 47 3.19 11.83 23.73
CA ASN A 47 2.10 12.55 23.05
C ASN A 47 0.73 12.19 23.65
N PHE A 48 0.49 10.92 23.97
CA PHE A 48 -0.74 10.49 24.64
C PHE A 48 -0.85 11.03 26.07
N GLU A 49 0.26 11.05 26.83
CA GLU A 49 0.32 11.66 28.16
C GLU A 49 0.05 13.17 28.10
N GLU A 50 0.60 13.89 27.12
CA GLU A 50 0.35 15.33 26.95
C GLU A 50 -1.11 15.63 26.58
N ILE A 51 -1.74 14.78 25.77
CA ILE A 51 -3.18 14.86 25.47
C ILE A 51 -4.00 14.58 26.73
N ALA A 52 -3.62 13.57 27.52
CA ALA A 52 -4.30 13.24 28.77
C ALA A 52 -4.19 14.37 29.80
N GLU A 53 -3.01 14.99 29.94
CA GLU A 53 -2.79 16.15 30.81
C GLU A 53 -3.61 17.37 30.37
N LYS A 54 -3.71 17.61 29.05
CA LYS A 54 -4.54 18.70 28.51
C LYS A 54 -6.03 18.46 28.75
N LEU A 55 -6.49 17.22 28.63
CA LEU A 55 -7.87 16.83 28.96
C LEU A 55 -8.15 17.02 30.46
N GLN A 56 -7.24 16.60 31.33
CA GLN A 56 -7.36 16.75 32.77
C GLN A 56 -7.34 18.22 33.23
N SER A 57 -6.47 19.04 32.65
CA SER A 57 -6.44 20.50 32.86
C SER A 57 -7.74 21.19 32.41
N MET A 58 -8.35 20.69 31.33
CA MET A 58 -9.65 21.17 30.87
C MET A 58 -10.75 20.80 31.87
N GLU A 59 -10.76 19.56 32.40
CA GLU A 59 -11.69 19.11 33.44
C GLU A 59 -11.61 19.94 34.72
N GLU A 60 -10.40 20.27 35.20
CA GLU A 60 -10.17 21.10 36.38
C GLU A 60 -10.61 22.57 36.21
N SER A 61 -10.74 23.01 34.95
CA SER A 61 -11.16 24.37 34.60
C SER A 61 -12.69 24.51 34.51
N ILE A 62 -13.42 23.41 34.34
CA ILE A 62 -14.89 23.37 34.28
C ILE A 62 -15.53 24.04 35.51
N PRO A 63 -15.13 23.75 36.78
CA PRO A 63 -15.72 24.39 37.97
C PRO A 63 -15.50 25.91 38.04
N LYS A 64 -14.40 26.42 37.49
CA LYS A 64 -14.09 27.87 37.49
C LYS A 64 -15.01 28.64 36.54
N PHE A 65 -15.39 28.02 35.43
CA PHE A 65 -16.38 28.56 34.48
C PHE A 65 -17.75 28.74 35.14
N PHE A 66 -18.14 27.83 36.03
CA PHE A 66 -19.42 27.90 36.75
C PHE A 66 -19.40 28.84 37.96
N ARG A 67 -18.25 29.05 38.63
CA ARG A 67 -18.12 30.07 39.71
C ARG A 67 -18.09 31.52 39.19
N SER A 68 -17.62 31.74 37.96
CA SER A 68 -17.54 33.07 37.35
C SER A 68 -18.89 33.61 36.86
N ASN A 69 -19.92 32.75 36.81
CA ASN A 69 -21.23 33.06 36.23
C ASN A 69 -22.29 33.50 37.26
N GLU A 70 -21.91 33.83 38.51
CA GLU A 70 -22.85 34.49 39.43
C GLU A 70 -23.00 36.00 39.14
N ASP A 71 -22.12 36.64 38.36
CA ASP A 71 -22.17 38.09 38.09
C ASP A 71 -22.22 38.51 36.59
N ALA A 72 -22.47 37.60 35.65
CA ALA A 72 -22.57 37.97 34.23
C ALA A 72 -23.84 37.42 33.55
N GLN A 73 -24.84 38.29 33.43
CA GLN A 73 -26.02 38.08 32.59
C GLN A 73 -25.65 38.01 31.10
N LYS A 74 -26.27 37.04 30.40
CA LYS A 74 -26.39 36.87 28.95
C LYS A 74 -25.12 36.51 28.16
N ASN A 75 -24.91 35.20 28.00
CA ASN A 75 -24.59 34.62 26.70
C ASN A 75 -25.33 33.28 26.54
N GLU A 76 -26.21 33.21 25.54
CA GLU A 76 -26.98 32.02 25.17
C GLU A 76 -26.05 30.93 24.61
N ARG A 77 -25.47 30.11 25.49
CA ARG A 77 -25.15 28.71 25.22
C ARG A 77 -25.49 27.91 26.46
N SER A 78 -26.72 27.40 26.53
CA SER A 78 -27.17 26.59 27.66
C SER A 78 -26.52 25.21 27.59
N PHE A 79 -25.44 24.99 28.33
CA PHE A 79 -24.94 23.65 28.61
C PHE A 79 -25.89 23.00 29.62
N LYS A 80 -26.55 21.89 29.25
CA LYS A 80 -27.47 21.16 30.14
C LYS A 80 -26.68 20.13 30.94
N LEU A 81 -26.73 20.26 32.26
CA LEU A 81 -26.31 19.22 33.21
C LEU A 81 -27.44 18.19 33.32
N VAL A 82 -27.13 16.91 33.10
CA VAL A 82 -28.09 15.80 33.30
C VAL A 82 -27.56 14.97 34.47
N ASP A 83 -28.35 14.84 35.54
CA ASP A 83 -28.00 14.10 36.76
C ASP A 83 -26.67 14.52 37.42
N GLY A 84 -26.32 15.81 37.35
CA GLY A 84 -25.07 16.34 37.91
C GLY A 84 -23.83 16.10 37.05
N ASN A 85 -23.97 15.43 35.90
CA ASN A 85 -22.88 15.17 34.97
C ASN A 85 -23.01 16.07 33.73
N LEU A 86 -21.88 16.66 33.31
CA LEU A 86 -21.74 17.36 32.06
C LEU A 86 -21.04 16.43 31.05
N THR A 87 -21.76 15.98 30.04
CA THR A 87 -21.17 15.19 28.96
C THR A 87 -20.65 16.12 27.88
N VAL A 88 -19.34 16.10 27.64
CA VAL A 88 -18.69 16.81 26.52
C VAL A 88 -18.24 15.77 25.51
N GLU A 89 -18.70 15.91 24.27
CA GLU A 89 -18.26 15.07 23.16
C GLU A 89 -17.23 15.85 22.34
N ALA A 90 -15.98 15.38 22.33
CA ALA A 90 -14.90 15.99 21.56
C ALA A 90 -14.68 15.17 20.28
N LYS A 91 -14.88 15.81 19.12
CA LYS A 91 -14.51 15.23 17.83
C LYS A 91 -13.05 15.59 17.54
N VAL A 92 -12.19 14.58 17.53
CA VAL A 92 -10.78 14.73 17.16
C VAL A 92 -10.63 14.35 15.70
N GLU A 93 -10.01 15.23 14.91
CA GLU A 93 -9.67 14.99 13.51
C GLU A 93 -8.14 14.97 13.40
N ILE A 94 -7.61 13.85 12.90
CA ILE A 94 -6.18 13.72 12.64
C ILE A 94 -5.93 14.34 11.27
N THR A 95 -5.27 15.50 11.23
CA THR A 95 -5.02 16.24 9.99
C THR A 95 -3.76 15.80 9.26
N GLU A 96 -2.79 15.21 9.96
CA GLU A 96 -1.53 14.76 9.38
C GLU A 96 -0.88 13.70 10.27
N THR A 97 -0.28 12.67 9.66
CA THR A 97 0.51 11.66 10.37
C THR A 97 1.91 11.57 9.79
N ALA A 98 2.93 12.01 10.54
CA ALA A 98 4.33 11.82 10.16
C ALA A 98 4.88 10.52 10.78
N GLY A 99 5.48 9.65 9.95
CA GLY A 99 6.17 8.44 10.41
C GLY A 99 5.28 7.26 10.79
N LEU A 100 3.98 7.31 10.48
CA LEU A 100 3.05 6.18 10.58
C LEU A 100 2.79 5.49 9.23
N GLY A 101 3.31 6.05 8.14
CA GLY A 101 3.26 5.46 6.81
C GLY A 101 4.28 4.33 6.65
N LYS A 102 3.95 3.38 5.77
CA LYS A 102 4.86 2.30 5.36
C LYS A 102 6.17 2.91 4.82
N GLU A 103 7.32 2.31 5.15
CA GLU A 103 8.61 2.84 4.69
C GLU A 103 8.67 2.85 3.15
N ASN A 104 9.00 4.02 2.59
CA ASN A 104 9.30 4.15 1.18
C ASN A 104 10.69 3.58 0.90
N PHE A 105 10.76 2.51 0.12
CA PHE A 105 11.99 1.87 -0.33
C PHE A 105 12.79 2.78 -1.27
N ARG A 106 12.11 3.66 -2.01
CA ARG A 106 12.71 4.57 -2.98
C ARG A 106 12.07 5.94 -2.91
N LYS A 107 12.88 6.98 -3.05
CA LYS A 107 12.42 8.36 -3.14
C LYS A 107 12.16 8.73 -4.59
N PHE A 108 11.15 9.57 -4.79
CA PHE A 108 10.86 10.25 -6.05
C PHE A 108 10.60 11.73 -5.80
N ASP A 109 11.04 12.26 -4.66
CA ASP A 109 10.87 13.66 -4.30
C ASP A 109 11.95 14.54 -4.97
N LYS A 110 11.95 15.83 -4.62
CA LYS A 110 12.88 16.83 -5.17
C LYS A 110 14.37 16.47 -5.02
N SER A 111 14.75 15.56 -4.12
CA SER A 111 16.11 15.04 -4.03
C SER A 111 16.56 14.30 -5.30
N GLU A 112 15.63 13.76 -6.08
CA GLU A 112 15.90 13.01 -7.32
C GLU A 112 15.89 13.87 -8.59
N LYS A 113 15.85 15.21 -8.43
CA LYS A 113 15.75 16.14 -9.55
C LYS A 113 16.86 15.98 -10.60
N ASP A 114 18.09 15.74 -10.18
CA ASP A 114 19.25 15.62 -11.08
C ASP A 114 19.20 14.35 -11.94
N PHE A 115 18.36 13.37 -11.57
CA PHE A 115 18.19 12.10 -12.28
C PHE A 115 16.83 11.98 -12.97
N SER A 116 16.10 13.10 -13.11
CA SER A 116 14.73 13.13 -13.61
C SER A 116 14.56 14.09 -14.78
N ASP A 117 13.75 13.71 -15.76
CA ASP A 117 13.47 14.51 -16.97
C ASP A 117 12.01 14.99 -17.03
N CYS A 118 11.21 14.68 -16.01
CA CYS A 118 9.81 15.07 -15.89
C CYS A 118 9.36 15.02 -14.42
N ILE A 119 8.35 15.83 -14.11
CA ILE A 119 7.62 15.80 -12.84
C ILE A 119 6.19 15.36 -13.14
N LEU A 120 5.76 14.27 -12.50
CA LEU A 120 4.35 13.89 -12.44
C LEU A 120 3.76 14.40 -11.14
N VAL A 121 2.66 15.12 -11.22
CA VAL A 121 1.98 15.67 -10.04
C VAL A 121 0.71 14.87 -9.81
N VAL A 122 0.64 14.18 -8.68
CA VAL A 122 -0.55 13.45 -8.23
C VAL A 122 -1.08 14.20 -7.03
N GLU A 123 -2.27 14.79 -7.17
CA GLU A 123 -2.81 15.74 -6.21
C GLU A 123 -1.82 16.90 -5.92
N ASP A 124 -1.30 16.98 -4.69
CA ASP A 124 -0.33 17.96 -4.23
C ASP A 124 1.10 17.39 -4.11
N TYR A 125 1.32 16.14 -4.56
CA TYR A 125 2.60 15.44 -4.48
C TYR A 125 3.34 15.44 -5.81
N GLU A 126 4.62 15.83 -5.78
CA GLU A 126 5.53 15.84 -6.93
C GLU A 126 6.36 14.56 -6.99
N PHE A 127 6.31 13.88 -8.14
CA PHE A 127 7.12 12.69 -8.45
C PHE A 127 8.10 12.99 -9.59
N TYR A 128 9.38 13.03 -9.25
CA TYR A 128 10.50 13.23 -10.16
C TYR A 128 10.85 11.87 -10.80
N ILE A 129 10.66 11.77 -12.12
CA ILE A 129 10.73 10.49 -12.85
C ILE A 129 11.52 10.60 -14.16
N LEU A 130 11.75 9.43 -14.79
CA LEU A 130 12.32 9.30 -16.14
C LEU A 130 11.24 8.89 -17.16
N LYS A 131 10.92 9.76 -18.12
CA LYS A 131 9.90 9.55 -19.17
C LYS A 131 10.13 8.25 -19.93
N MET A 132 11.36 8.04 -20.40
CA MET A 132 11.71 6.84 -21.16
C MET A 132 11.53 5.55 -20.34
N TYR A 133 11.80 5.60 -19.04
CA TYR A 133 11.67 4.44 -18.16
C TYR A 133 10.20 4.07 -17.97
N LEU A 134 9.36 5.03 -17.58
CA LEU A 134 7.92 4.80 -17.41
C LEU A 134 7.28 4.36 -18.74
N ALA A 135 7.64 5.00 -19.86
CA ALA A 135 7.15 4.63 -21.19
C ALA A 135 7.53 3.20 -21.61
N ALA A 136 8.69 2.68 -21.17
CA ALA A 136 9.08 1.31 -21.43
C ALA A 136 8.21 0.29 -20.66
N HIS A 137 7.65 0.70 -19.53
CA HIS A 137 6.84 -0.15 -18.65
C HIS A 137 5.32 0.07 -18.77
N SER A 138 4.88 1.02 -19.60
CA SER A 138 3.48 1.42 -19.73
C SER A 138 3.20 2.07 -21.10
N PRO A 139 2.35 1.47 -21.94
CA PRO A 139 1.86 2.08 -23.18
C PRO A 139 1.13 3.41 -22.94
N PHE A 140 0.44 3.55 -21.81
CA PHE A 140 -0.15 4.82 -21.39
C PHE A 140 0.91 5.91 -21.27
N PHE A 141 1.97 5.69 -20.47
CA PHE A 141 3.04 6.67 -20.30
C PHE A 141 3.83 6.92 -21.59
N LYS A 142 3.99 5.89 -22.44
CA LYS A 142 4.56 6.08 -23.78
C LYS A 142 3.75 7.07 -24.61
N THR A 143 2.44 6.94 -24.57
CA THR A 143 1.51 7.82 -25.30
C THR A 143 1.47 9.21 -24.67
N LEU A 144 1.48 9.32 -23.34
CA LEU A 144 1.50 10.59 -22.62
C LEU A 144 2.77 11.40 -22.94
N PHE A 145 3.94 10.78 -22.90
CA PHE A 145 5.22 11.47 -23.03
C PHE A 145 5.70 11.66 -24.46
N PHE A 146 5.38 10.72 -25.36
CA PHE A 146 5.91 10.67 -26.72
C PHE A 146 4.82 10.63 -27.80
N GLY A 147 3.55 10.77 -27.42
CA GLY A 147 2.43 10.95 -28.33
C GLY A 147 2.27 12.41 -28.78
N ASN A 148 1.26 12.65 -29.62
CA ASN A 148 0.99 13.98 -30.19
C ASN A 148 0.03 14.82 -29.32
N PHE A 149 0.26 14.83 -28.01
CA PHE A 149 -0.54 15.59 -27.03
C PHE A 149 0.27 16.78 -26.51
N SER A 150 -0.40 17.81 -26.00
CA SER A 150 0.25 19.00 -25.42
C SER A 150 1.23 18.65 -24.29
N GLU A 151 0.88 17.63 -23.52
CA GLU A 151 1.56 17.10 -22.35
C GLU A 151 2.95 16.56 -22.70
N SER A 152 3.15 16.05 -23.92
CA SER A 152 4.45 15.52 -24.38
C SER A 152 5.59 16.55 -24.25
N SER A 153 5.26 17.83 -24.45
CA SER A 153 6.19 18.97 -24.38
C SER A 153 6.33 19.57 -22.98
N GLN A 154 5.52 19.13 -22.02
CA GLN A 154 5.53 19.67 -20.66
C GLN A 154 6.61 19.00 -19.81
N TYR A 155 7.18 19.79 -18.89
CA TYR A 155 8.10 19.31 -17.87
C TYR A 155 7.37 18.83 -16.61
N GLU A 156 6.19 19.39 -16.34
CA GLU A 156 5.31 19.03 -15.21
C GLU A 156 3.95 18.62 -15.77
N ILE A 157 3.45 17.45 -15.39
CA ILE A 157 2.20 16.87 -15.89
C ILE A 157 1.37 16.39 -14.71
N ARG A 158 0.11 16.82 -14.64
CA ARG A 158 -0.85 16.40 -13.59
C ARG A 158 -1.55 15.11 -13.96
N LEU A 159 -1.60 14.18 -13.02
CA LEU A 159 -2.36 12.93 -13.08
C LEU A 159 -3.50 13.01 -12.06
N ASN A 160 -4.70 12.58 -12.48
CA ASN A 160 -5.92 12.67 -11.66
C ASN A 160 -6.51 11.28 -11.44
N GLY A 161 -7.24 11.10 -10.33
CA GLY A 161 -8.00 9.88 -10.05
C GLY A 161 -7.18 8.73 -9.46
N ILE A 162 -6.01 9.02 -8.89
CA ILE A 162 -5.14 8.07 -8.21
C ILE A 162 -4.64 8.69 -6.91
N GLU A 163 -4.50 7.86 -5.88
CA GLU A 163 -3.94 8.28 -4.59
C GLU A 163 -2.41 8.37 -4.67
N PRO A 164 -1.78 9.39 -4.04
CA PRO A 164 -0.33 9.55 -4.04
C PRO A 164 0.43 8.34 -3.48
N GLU A 165 -0.09 7.70 -2.43
CA GLU A 165 0.52 6.53 -1.78
C GLU A 165 0.51 5.30 -2.69
N ASP A 166 -0.58 5.09 -3.42
CA ASP A 166 -0.72 4.01 -4.39
C ASP A 166 0.23 4.22 -5.57
N PHE A 167 0.35 5.47 -6.04
CA PHE A 167 1.28 5.83 -7.11
C PHE A 167 2.75 5.66 -6.68
N GLN A 168 3.09 6.07 -5.45
CA GLN A 168 4.40 5.82 -4.85
C GLN A 168 4.71 4.33 -4.84
N CYS A 169 3.78 3.48 -4.37
CA CYS A 169 3.96 2.04 -4.34
C CYS A 169 4.11 1.45 -5.75
N PHE A 170 3.30 1.91 -6.71
CA PHE A 170 3.39 1.51 -8.12
C PHE A 170 4.76 1.81 -8.72
N LEU A 171 5.29 3.02 -8.52
CA LEU A 171 6.63 3.38 -9.00
C LEU A 171 7.70 2.50 -8.35
N GLN A 172 7.64 2.29 -7.04
CA GLN A 172 8.57 1.39 -6.35
C GLN A 172 8.57 -0.02 -6.96
N VAL A 173 7.41 -0.56 -7.33
CA VAL A 173 7.31 -1.86 -8.01
C VAL A 173 7.98 -1.85 -9.39
N LEU A 174 7.80 -0.79 -10.18
CA LEU A 174 8.46 -0.68 -11.50
C LEU A 174 9.97 -0.67 -11.36
N TYR A 175 10.48 0.08 -10.38
CA TYR A 175 11.92 0.17 -10.08
C TYR A 175 12.47 -1.07 -9.34
N GLY A 176 11.64 -2.09 -9.12
CA GLY A 176 12.06 -3.40 -8.63
C GLY A 176 11.97 -3.59 -7.12
N GLU A 177 11.55 -2.59 -6.36
CA GLU A 177 11.43 -2.65 -4.90
C GLU A 177 10.30 -3.59 -4.44
N SER A 178 10.41 -4.08 -3.21
CA SER A 178 9.43 -4.99 -2.58
C SER A 178 8.25 -4.24 -1.95
N ALA A 179 7.57 -3.40 -2.74
CA ALA A 179 6.48 -2.56 -2.27
C ALA A 179 5.11 -3.27 -2.14
N ILE A 180 4.96 -4.46 -2.71
CA ILE A 180 3.70 -5.23 -2.74
C ILE A 180 3.51 -5.98 -1.42
N ASP A 181 2.39 -5.73 -0.74
CA ASP A 181 1.86 -6.62 0.29
C ASP A 181 0.32 -6.66 0.29
N ASP A 182 -0.28 -7.40 1.23
CA ASP A 182 -1.74 -7.50 1.36
C ASP A 182 -2.45 -6.14 1.56
N SER A 183 -1.76 -5.10 2.02
CA SER A 183 -2.32 -3.76 2.19
C SER A 183 -2.14 -2.84 0.97
N THR A 184 -1.09 -3.05 0.17
CA THR A 184 -0.79 -2.19 -0.99
C THR A 184 -1.17 -2.79 -2.33
N VAL A 185 -1.35 -4.10 -2.42
CA VAL A 185 -1.56 -4.80 -3.70
C VAL A 185 -2.77 -4.29 -4.48
N GLU A 186 -3.86 -3.94 -3.80
CA GLU A 186 -5.08 -3.44 -4.46
C GLU A 186 -4.87 -2.05 -5.08
N GLY A 187 -4.22 -1.13 -4.35
CA GLY A 187 -3.90 0.20 -4.85
C GLY A 187 -2.91 0.17 -6.01
N ILE A 188 -1.85 -0.66 -5.89
CA ILE A 188 -0.90 -0.89 -6.98
C ILE A 188 -1.62 -1.46 -8.22
N LEU A 189 -2.53 -2.41 -8.03
CA LEU A 189 -3.31 -2.99 -9.13
C LEU A 189 -4.21 -1.96 -9.82
N LEU A 190 -4.86 -1.08 -9.05
CA LEU A 190 -5.69 -0.01 -9.59
C LEU A 190 -4.87 0.91 -10.50
N VAL A 191 -3.72 1.37 -10.01
CA VAL A 191 -2.82 2.24 -10.79
C VAL A 191 -2.24 1.50 -12.01
N ALA A 192 -1.84 0.24 -11.83
CA ALA A 192 -1.25 -0.55 -12.90
C ALA A 192 -2.24 -0.89 -14.02
N ASP A 193 -3.52 -1.14 -13.69
CA ASP A 193 -4.59 -1.33 -14.67
C ASP A 193 -4.89 -0.01 -15.41
N MET A 194 -5.01 1.11 -14.66
CA MET A 194 -5.25 2.44 -15.23
C MET A 194 -4.16 2.85 -16.23
N TYR A 195 -2.89 2.58 -15.91
CA TYR A 195 -1.74 2.95 -16.73
C TYR A 195 -1.20 1.80 -17.58
N ASP A 196 -1.94 0.70 -17.73
CA ASP A 196 -1.58 -0.42 -18.61
C ASP A 196 -0.14 -0.95 -18.37
N SER A 197 0.21 -1.20 -17.10
CA SER A 197 1.54 -1.67 -16.74
C SER A 197 1.56 -3.18 -16.46
N VAL A 198 1.74 -3.96 -17.53
CA VAL A 198 1.77 -5.43 -17.49
C VAL A 198 2.79 -5.98 -16.48
N THR A 199 3.94 -5.31 -16.30
CA THR A 199 4.97 -5.77 -15.35
C THR A 199 4.49 -5.66 -13.90
N ALA A 200 3.86 -4.53 -13.53
CA ALA A 200 3.32 -4.34 -12.19
C ALA A 200 2.13 -5.28 -11.93
N ILE A 201 1.22 -5.41 -12.91
CA ILE A 201 0.09 -6.35 -12.88
C ILE A 201 0.58 -7.78 -12.62
N ARG A 202 1.56 -8.27 -13.39
CA ARG A 202 2.12 -9.62 -13.22
C ARG A 202 2.74 -9.83 -11.84
N ARG A 203 3.52 -8.87 -11.35
CA ARG A 203 4.14 -8.96 -10.00
C ARG A 203 3.08 -9.01 -8.91
N CYS A 204 1.96 -8.30 -9.07
CA CYS A 204 0.84 -8.38 -8.14
C CYS A 204 0.15 -9.76 -8.19
N GLU A 205 -0.10 -10.32 -9.39
CA GLU A 205 -0.64 -11.68 -9.51
C GLU A 205 0.29 -12.72 -8.85
N ASP A 206 1.61 -12.62 -9.10
CA ASP A 206 2.61 -13.52 -8.51
C ASP A 206 2.62 -13.41 -6.97
N TYR A 207 2.53 -12.21 -6.41
CA TYR A 207 2.42 -12.01 -4.96
C TYR A 207 1.14 -12.66 -4.38
N LEU A 208 -0.01 -12.43 -5.03
CA LEU A 208 -1.30 -12.98 -4.60
C LEU A 208 -1.32 -14.51 -4.63
N LEU A 209 -0.65 -15.11 -5.61
CA LEU A 209 -0.51 -16.56 -5.77
C LEU A 209 0.36 -17.20 -4.68
N ASN A 210 1.48 -16.55 -4.32
CA ASN A 210 2.58 -17.23 -3.62
C ASN A 210 2.82 -16.74 -2.19
N GLU A 211 2.53 -15.47 -1.89
CA GLU A 211 3.01 -14.82 -0.67
C GLU A 211 1.87 -14.23 0.18
N SER A 212 0.83 -13.75 -0.48
CA SER A 212 -0.32 -13.10 0.14
C SER A 212 -1.04 -14.01 1.15
N LYS A 213 -1.40 -13.44 2.31
CA LYS A 213 -2.23 -14.09 3.35
C LYS A 213 -3.70 -13.67 3.28
N MET A 214 -4.05 -12.90 2.26
CA MET A 214 -5.40 -12.41 2.02
C MET A 214 -6.43 -13.55 1.95
N GLU A 215 -7.63 -13.26 2.44
CA GLU A 215 -8.76 -14.19 2.49
C GLU A 215 -9.09 -14.76 1.10
N PHE A 216 -9.51 -16.04 1.07
CA PHE A 216 -9.78 -16.76 -0.17
C PHE A 216 -10.81 -16.04 -1.06
N LYS A 217 -11.92 -15.59 -0.46
CA LYS A 217 -12.99 -14.88 -1.17
C LYS A 217 -12.45 -13.62 -1.86
N LYS A 218 -11.62 -12.85 -1.14
CA LYS A 218 -11.02 -11.61 -1.67
C LYS A 218 -10.04 -11.90 -2.80
N LYS A 219 -9.19 -12.94 -2.68
CA LYS A 219 -8.33 -13.38 -3.80
C LYS A 219 -9.14 -13.78 -5.04
N LEU A 220 -10.25 -14.49 -4.86
CA LEU A 220 -11.14 -14.86 -5.97
C LEU A 220 -11.76 -13.61 -6.63
N GLN A 221 -12.20 -12.63 -5.83
CA GLN A 221 -12.72 -11.35 -6.33
C GLN A 221 -11.68 -10.59 -7.16
N ILE A 222 -10.50 -10.34 -6.59
CA ILE A 222 -9.38 -9.66 -7.28
C ILE A 222 -9.04 -10.41 -8.57
N SER A 223 -8.96 -11.75 -8.52
CA SER A 223 -8.63 -12.54 -9.70
C SER A 223 -9.62 -12.39 -10.84
N THR A 224 -10.89 -12.11 -10.51
CA THR A 224 -11.93 -11.93 -11.51
C THR A 224 -11.93 -10.50 -12.02
N GLN A 225 -11.85 -9.51 -11.12
CA GLN A 225 -11.80 -8.09 -11.45
C GLN A 225 -10.67 -7.77 -12.44
N TYR A 226 -9.46 -8.28 -12.18
CA TYR A 226 -8.28 -8.02 -13.01
C TYR A 226 -7.96 -9.16 -14.01
N ARG A 227 -8.87 -10.13 -14.17
CA ARG A 227 -8.74 -11.26 -15.13
C ARG A 227 -7.46 -12.08 -14.97
N PHE A 228 -7.05 -12.33 -13.73
CA PHE A 228 -5.92 -13.19 -13.37
C PHE A 228 -6.29 -14.66 -13.46
N GLU A 229 -6.20 -15.19 -14.68
CA GLU A 229 -6.57 -16.57 -14.97
C GLU A 229 -5.83 -17.60 -14.11
N LYS A 230 -4.55 -17.37 -13.77
CA LYS A 230 -3.81 -18.33 -12.93
C LYS A 230 -4.34 -18.31 -11.50
N LEU A 231 -4.51 -17.13 -10.92
CA LEU A 231 -5.06 -16.99 -9.57
C LEU A 231 -6.51 -17.50 -9.49
N LYS A 232 -7.34 -17.15 -10.48
CA LYS A 232 -8.72 -17.61 -10.59
C LYS A 232 -8.81 -19.12 -10.66
N ASN A 233 -8.02 -19.76 -11.52
CA ASN A 233 -8.00 -21.23 -11.64
C ASN A 233 -7.48 -21.90 -10.37
N GLN A 234 -6.47 -21.32 -9.71
CA GLN A 234 -5.99 -21.81 -8.43
C GLN A 234 -7.10 -21.78 -7.36
N CYS A 235 -7.86 -20.68 -7.27
CA CYS A 235 -9.01 -20.59 -6.38
C CYS A 235 -10.08 -21.63 -6.74
N LEU A 236 -10.55 -21.66 -7.99
CA LEU A 236 -11.64 -22.55 -8.42
C LEU A 236 -11.29 -24.04 -8.36
N SER A 237 -10.01 -24.41 -8.43
CA SER A 237 -9.57 -25.81 -8.25
C SER A 237 -9.85 -26.35 -6.84
N LYS A 238 -9.91 -25.47 -5.83
CA LYS A 238 -10.20 -25.81 -4.44
C LYS A 238 -11.69 -25.97 -4.15
N ILE A 239 -12.56 -25.60 -5.09
CA ILE A 239 -14.02 -25.71 -4.95
C ILE A 239 -14.54 -26.72 -5.96
N ASN A 240 -14.96 -27.89 -5.47
CA ASN A 240 -15.58 -28.91 -6.31
C ASN A 240 -16.96 -29.33 -5.80
N THR A 241 -17.25 -29.11 -4.53
CA THR A 241 -18.51 -29.50 -3.88
C THR A 241 -19.22 -28.31 -3.23
N ILE A 242 -20.48 -28.49 -2.87
CA ILE A 242 -21.25 -27.49 -2.13
C ILE A 242 -20.65 -27.21 -0.74
N ASP A 243 -20.03 -28.21 -0.11
CA ASP A 243 -19.38 -28.04 1.19
C ASP A 243 -18.08 -27.21 1.07
N ASP A 244 -17.36 -27.34 -0.05
CA ASP A 244 -16.24 -26.44 -0.34
C ASP A 244 -16.70 -24.99 -0.51
N VAL A 245 -17.83 -24.77 -1.20
CA VAL A 245 -18.43 -23.42 -1.33
C VAL A 245 -18.72 -22.85 0.06
N ARG A 246 -19.40 -23.61 0.92
CA ARG A 246 -19.72 -23.17 2.29
C ARG A 246 -18.48 -22.86 3.13
N LYS A 247 -17.39 -23.63 2.91
CA LYS A 247 -16.13 -23.48 3.63
C LYS A 247 -15.31 -22.28 3.17
N PHE A 248 -15.15 -22.10 1.86
CA PHE A 248 -14.26 -21.08 1.28
C PHE A 248 -14.94 -19.76 0.97
N LEU A 249 -16.26 -19.77 0.79
CA LEU A 249 -17.09 -18.61 0.51
C LEU A 249 -18.26 -18.53 1.50
N PRO A 250 -17.97 -18.41 2.82
CA PRO A 250 -19.04 -18.29 3.81
C PRO A 250 -19.77 -16.95 3.66
N GLY A 251 -21.09 -16.98 3.77
CA GLY A 251 -21.93 -15.79 3.77
C GLY A 251 -22.50 -15.44 2.40
N ASP A 252 -22.70 -14.15 2.17
CA ASP A 252 -23.27 -13.63 0.93
C ASP A 252 -22.30 -13.79 -0.24
N LEU A 253 -22.83 -14.10 -1.42
CA LEU A 253 -22.09 -14.29 -2.67
C LEU A 253 -22.47 -13.25 -3.73
N SER A 254 -23.33 -12.27 -3.39
CA SER A 254 -23.81 -11.23 -4.30
C SER A 254 -22.69 -10.34 -4.87
N ASP A 255 -21.57 -10.27 -4.16
CA ASP A 255 -20.36 -9.53 -4.51
C ASP A 255 -19.39 -10.33 -5.39
N LEU A 256 -19.78 -11.54 -5.83
CA LEU A 256 -19.04 -12.32 -6.83
C LEU A 256 -19.61 -12.09 -8.23
N ASP A 257 -18.72 -12.14 -9.22
CA ASP A 257 -19.09 -12.06 -10.63
C ASP A 257 -20.05 -13.20 -11.03
N SER A 258 -21.02 -12.88 -11.91
CA SER A 258 -22.06 -13.82 -12.32
C SER A 258 -21.51 -15.06 -13.03
N LEU A 259 -20.41 -14.95 -13.78
CA LEU A 259 -19.77 -16.11 -14.42
C LEU A 259 -19.09 -17.01 -13.39
N ILE A 260 -18.56 -16.45 -12.31
CA ILE A 260 -18.02 -17.23 -11.19
C ILE A 260 -19.14 -17.99 -10.50
N LEU A 261 -20.25 -17.34 -10.18
CA LEU A 261 -21.42 -18.00 -9.58
C LEU A 261 -21.93 -19.16 -10.44
N LEU A 262 -22.04 -18.96 -11.76
CA LEU A 262 -22.43 -20.00 -12.70
C LEU A 262 -21.43 -21.16 -12.71
N THR A 263 -20.13 -20.86 -12.71
CA THR A 263 -19.06 -21.88 -12.68
C THR A 263 -19.10 -22.71 -11.40
N LEU A 264 -19.31 -22.06 -10.25
CA LEU A 264 -19.46 -22.73 -8.96
C LEU A 264 -20.71 -23.62 -8.93
N PHE A 265 -21.84 -23.13 -9.46
CA PHE A 265 -23.07 -23.90 -9.56
C PHE A 265 -22.89 -25.14 -10.44
N GLN A 266 -22.28 -24.99 -11.62
CA GLN A 266 -21.99 -26.11 -12.52
C GLN A 266 -21.12 -27.16 -11.84
N LYS A 267 -20.05 -26.76 -11.15
CA LYS A 267 -19.18 -27.66 -10.38
C LYS A 267 -19.96 -28.45 -9.33
N CYS A 268 -20.82 -27.78 -8.55
CA CYS A 268 -21.62 -28.44 -7.52
C CYS A 268 -22.68 -29.39 -8.09
N VAL A 269 -23.24 -29.10 -9.26
CA VAL A 269 -24.20 -29.98 -9.94
C VAL A 269 -23.49 -31.21 -10.52
N SER A 270 -22.27 -31.05 -11.04
CA SER A 270 -21.48 -32.14 -11.61
C SER A 270 -20.78 -33.03 -10.58
N SER A 271 -20.74 -32.63 -9.30
CA SER A 271 -20.08 -33.39 -8.23
C SER A 271 -20.92 -34.53 -7.64
N GLN A 272 -21.93 -35.02 -8.37
CA GLN A 272 -22.78 -36.16 -7.98
C GLN A 272 -22.10 -37.51 -8.21
#